data_AF-A0A2E9WHF8-F1
#
_entry.id   AF-A0A2E9WHF8-F1
#
_cell.length_a   1.000
_cell.length_b   1.000
_cell.length_c   1.000
_cell.angle_alpha   90.00
_cell.angle_beta   90.00
_cell.angle_gamma   90.00
#
_symmetry.space_group_name_H-M   'P 1'
#
loop_
_entity.id
_entity.type
_entity.pdbx_description
1 polymer ?
#
loop_
_entity_poly.entity_id
_entity_poly.type
_entity_poly.pdbx_seq_one_letter_code
_entity_poly.pdbx_strand_id
1 'polypeptide(L)' 'MECNIDDRGKAARLLGGIAGVMFGLALIALLALDVLSGLAASSVAAGSLFGGAFAIFEARAGWCVVRAMGIRTPL' A
#
# COMPACT_ATOMS: atom_id res chain seq x y z
N MET A 1 13.53 12.72 -9.68
CA MET A 1 13.58 12.22 -8.29
C MET A 1 14.83 11.39 -8.17
N GLU A 2 15.65 11.63 -7.15
CA GLU A 2 16.79 10.75 -6.86
C GLU A 2 16.27 9.41 -6.34
N CYS A 3 16.88 8.33 -6.80
CA CYS A 3 16.57 7.00 -6.29
C CYS A 3 17.03 6.92 -4.82
N ASN A 4 16.09 6.68 -3.90
CA ASN A 4 16.36 6.60 -2.45
C ASN A 4 15.97 5.22 -1.87
N ILE A 5 15.81 4.23 -2.74
CA ILE A 5 15.41 2.88 -2.34
C ILE A 5 16.31 1.86 -3.01
N ASP A 6 16.74 0.88 -2.22
CA ASP A 6 17.48 -0.26 -2.71
C ASP A 6 16.55 -1.19 -3.51
N ASP A 7 17.09 -1.99 -4.44
CA ASP A 7 16.28 -2.91 -5.25
C ASP A 7 15.45 -3.89 -4.40
N ARG A 8 15.97 -4.29 -3.23
CA ARG A 8 15.25 -5.13 -2.26
C ARG A 8 14.08 -4.38 -1.62
N GLY A 9 14.31 -3.14 -1.16
CA GLY A 9 13.26 -2.28 -0.61
C GLY A 9 12.17 -1.96 -1.62
N LYS A 10 12.55 -1.80 -2.90
CA LYS A 10 11.63 -1.63 -4.03
C LYS A 10 10.72 -2.84 -4.21
N ALA A 11 11.29 -4.04 -4.23
CA ALA A 11 10.53 -5.28 -4.35
C ALA A 11 9.59 -5.51 -3.15
N ALA A 12 10.08 -5.27 -1.94
CA ALA A 12 9.29 -5.40 -0.72
C ALA A 12 8.09 -4.44 -0.69
N ARG A 13 8.31 -3.17 -1.06
CA ARG A 13 7.22 -2.17 -1.18
C ARG A 13 6.23 -2.51 -2.28
N LEU A 14 6.70 -2.99 -3.43
CA LEU A 14 5.83 -3.41 -4.52
C LEU A 14 4.93 -4.58 -4.08
N LEU A 15 5.53 -5.59 -3.45
CA LEU A 15 4.80 -6.78 -2.98
C LEU A 15 3.80 -6.42 -1.87
N GLY A 16 4.23 -5.61 -0.90
CA GLY A 16 3.35 -5.12 0.17
C GLY A 16 2.21 -4.25 -0.36
N GLY A 17 2.49 -3.41 -1.37
CA GLY A 17 1.48 -2.61 -2.04
C GLY A 17 0.47 -3.44 -2.81
N ILE A 18 0.91 -4.45 -3.57
CA ILE A 18 0.02 -5.40 -4.25
C ILE A 18 -0.83 -6.17 -3.24
N ALA A 19 -0.23 -6.68 -2.16
CA ALA A 19 -0.96 -7.37 -1.10
C ALA A 19 -2.02 -6.45 -0.46
N GLY A 20 -1.69 -5.18 -0.20
CA GLY A 20 -2.62 -4.18 0.32
C GLY A 20 -3.78 -3.90 -0.62
N VAL A 21 -3.52 -3.76 -1.93
CA VAL A 21 -4.58 -3.57 -2.93
C VAL A 21 -5.48 -4.81 -3.01
N MET A 22 -4.91 -6.01 -3.04
CA MET A 22 -5.68 -7.26 -3.08
C MET A 22 -6.55 -7.42 -1.83
N PHE A 23 -6.03 -7.07 -0.66
CA PHE A 23 -6.79 -7.06 0.58
C PHE A 23 -7.93 -6.04 0.56
N GLY A 24 -7.68 -4.82 0.06
CA GLY A 24 -8.71 -3.80 -0.12
C GLY A 24 -9.81 -4.23 -1.09
N LEU A 25 -9.46 -4.88 -2.21
CA LEU A 25 -10.42 -5.45 -3.15
C LEU A 25 -11.26 -6.56 -2.52
N ALA A 26 -10.64 -7.45 -1.74
CA ALA A 26 -11.36 -8.49 -1.02
C ALA A 26 -12.38 -7.87 -0.04
N LEU A 27 -11.97 -6.85 0.73
CA LEU A 27 -12.89 -6.14 1.63
C LEU A 27 -14.04 -5.48 0.87
N ILE A 28 -13.79 -4.82 -0.25
CA ILE A 28 -14.86 -4.25 -1.09
C ILE A 28 -15.84 -5.31 -1.56
N ALA A 29 -15.35 -6.49 -1.97
CA ALA A 29 -16.22 -7.59 -2.35
C ALA A 29 -17.09 -8.06 -1.17
N LEU A 30 -16.52 -8.16 0.04
CA LEU A 30 -17.28 -8.50 1.25
C LEU A 30 -18.33 -7.43 1.60
N LEU A 31 -18.01 -6.14 1.41
CA LEU A 31 -18.97 -5.06 1.58
C LEU A 31 -20.10 -5.14 0.54
N ALA A 32 -19.78 -5.44 -0.72
CA ALA A 32 -20.76 -5.55 -1.80
C ALA A 32 -21.72 -6.74 -1.62
N LEU A 33 -21.27 -7.79 -0.94
CA LEU A 33 -22.08 -8.96 -0.58
C LEU A 33 -22.84 -8.77 0.75
N ASP A 34 -22.76 -7.59 1.36
CA ASP A 34 -23.35 -7.26 2.68
C ASP A 34 -22.86 -8.18 3.83
N VAL A 35 -21.73 -8.89 3.62
CA VAL A 35 -21.10 -9.74 4.64
C VAL A 35 -20.44 -8.89 5.72
N LEU A 36 -19.94 -7.71 5.33
CA LEU A 36 -19.32 -6.74 6.20
C LEU A 36 -19.95 -5.38 5.94
N SER A 37 -20.36 -4.66 6.98
CA SER A 37 -21.01 -3.36 6.83
C SER A 37 -20.50 -2.35 7.86
N GLY A 38 -20.70 -1.07 7.56
CA GLY A 38 -20.33 0.04 8.43
C GLY A 38 -19.09 0.82 8.00
N LEU A 39 -18.95 1.99 8.59
CA LEU A 39 -17.94 3.00 8.23
C LEU A 39 -16.51 2.50 8.45
N ALA A 40 -16.29 1.67 9.48
CA ALA A 40 -14.97 1.10 9.75
C ALA A 40 -14.53 0.15 8.62
N ALA A 41 -15.43 -0.72 8.15
CA ALA A 41 -15.11 -1.67 7.10
C ALA A 41 -14.83 -0.97 5.76
N SER A 42 -15.62 0.03 5.39
CA SER A 42 -15.42 0.80 4.15
C SER A 42 -14.17 1.68 4.21
N SER A 43 -13.87 2.29 5.35
CA SER A 43 -12.65 3.10 5.53
C SER A 43 -11.38 2.25 5.50
N VAL A 44 -11.38 1.05 6.10
CA VAL A 44 -10.26 0.11 5.97
C VAL A 44 -10.08 -0.32 4.52
N ALA A 45 -11.16 -0.67 3.82
CA ALA A 45 -11.10 -1.06 2.42
C ALA A 45 -10.51 0.05 1.53
N ALA A 46 -10.98 1.29 1.71
CA ALA A 46 -10.43 2.46 1.03
C ALA A 46 -8.95 2.70 1.41
N GLY A 47 -8.62 2.67 2.69
CA GLY A 47 -7.26 2.86 3.19
C GLY A 47 -6.28 1.82 2.64
N SER A 48 -6.68 0.55 2.56
CA SER A 48 -5.86 -0.52 1.99
C SER A 48 -5.65 -0.35 0.48
N LEU A 49 -6.67 0.09 -0.26
CA LEU A 49 -6.52 0.40 -1.69
C LEU A 49 -5.59 1.59 -1.93
N PHE A 50 -5.85 2.73 -1.28
CA PHE A 50 -5.05 3.94 -1.47
C PHE A 50 -3.62 3.76 -0.95
N GLY A 51 -3.46 3.17 0.23
CA GLY A 51 -2.15 2.86 0.81
C GLY A 51 -1.37 1.84 -0.03
N GLY A 52 -2.04 0.80 -0.52
CA GLY A 52 -1.44 -0.20 -1.40
C GLY A 52 -1.01 0.39 -2.74
N ALA A 53 -1.88 1.17 -3.39
CA ALA A 53 -1.57 1.86 -4.64
C ALA A 53 -0.41 2.86 -4.47
N PHE A 54 -0.38 3.59 -3.36
CA PHE A 54 0.71 4.50 -3.04
C PHE A 54 2.04 3.75 -2.86
N ALA A 55 2.06 2.63 -2.15
CA ALA A 55 3.26 1.80 -2.01
C ALA A 55 3.77 1.25 -3.35
N ILE A 56 2.87 0.87 -4.27
CA ILE A 56 3.22 0.48 -5.64
C ILE A 56 3.84 1.66 -6.41
N PHE A 57 3.26 2.86 -6.29
CA PHE A 57 3.78 4.06 -6.92
C PHE A 57 5.20 4.41 -6.43
N GLU A 58 5.42 4.43 -5.11
CA GLU A 58 6.74 4.65 -4.51
C GLU A 58 7.78 3.64 -5.03
N ALA A 59 7.39 2.36 -5.08
CA ALA A 59 8.24 1.31 -5.62
C ALA A 59 8.57 1.56 -7.11
N ARG A 60 7.58 1.91 -7.94
CA ARG A 60 7.80 2.20 -9.37
C ARG A 60 8.70 3.40 -9.60
N ALA A 61 8.52 4.47 -8.82
CA ALA A 61 9.32 5.67 -8.88
C ALA A 61 10.76 5.47 -8.37
N GLY A 62 11.04 4.36 -7.66
CA GLY A 62 12.33 4.15 -7.00
C GLY A 62 12.55 5.15 -5.85
N TRP A 63 11.46 5.65 -5.26
CA TRP A 63 11.51 6.74 -4.30
C TRP A 63 10.55 6.48 -3.16
N CYS A 64 11.06 6.60 -1.93
CA CYS A 64 10.35 6.33 -0.69
C CYS A 64 10.24 7.62 0.13
N VAL A 65 9.01 8.08 0.40
CA VAL A 65 8.76 9.31 1.16
C VAL A 65 9.30 9.19 2.59
N VAL A 66 9.21 7.99 3.18
CA VAL A 66 9.58 7.73 4.57
C VAL A 66 11.09 7.85 4.78
N ARG A 67 11.89 7.34 3.83
CA ARG A 67 13.35 7.53 3.82
C ARG A 67 13.72 8.98 3.51
N ALA A 68 12.94 9.68 2.67
CA ALA A 68 13.13 11.11 2.40
C ALA A 68 12.85 11.99 3.64
N MET A 69 11.94 11.56 4.53
CA MET A 69 11.70 12.18 5.84
C MET A 69 12.78 11.83 6.88
N GLY A 70 13.83 11.09 6.52
CA GLY A 70 14.95 10.74 7.40
C GLY A 70 14.71 9.51 8.29
N ILE A 71 13.59 8.80 8.11
CA ILE A 71 13.31 7.57 8.85
C ILE A 71 14.07 6.42 8.18
N ARG A 72 15.00 5.82 8.91
CA ARG A 72 15.74 4.64 8.45
C ARG A 72 14.82 3.42 8.50
N THR A 73 14.38 2.97 7.33
CA THR A 73 13.75 1.66 7.17
C THR A 73 14.84 0.61 6.93
N PRO A 74 14.83 -0.55 7.61
CA PRO A 74 15.84 -1.59 7.44
C PRO A 74 15.76 -2.35 6.10
N LEU A 75 14.80 -1.99 5.25
CA LEU A 75 14.51 -2.55 3.93
C LEU A 75 15.00 -1.66 2.80
#